data_AF-S9QP42-F1
#
_entry.id   AF-S9QP42-F1
#
_cell.length_a   1.000
_cell.length_b   1.000
_cell.length_c   1.000
_cell.angle_alpha   90.00
_cell.angle_beta   90.00
_cell.angle_gamma   90.00
#
_symmetry.space_group_name_H-M   'P 1'
#
loop_
_entity.id
_entity.type
_entity.pdbx_description
1 polymer ?
#
loop_
_entity_poly.entity_id
_entity_poly.type
_entity_poly.pdbx_seq_one_letter_code
_entity_poly.pdbx_strand_id
1 'polypeptide(L)'
;MARIVTIEVNNNAAYGYDVRAELVGEAGGIATNHLSHTRTDAGGAACLRYDADWRPRYAEAYRRQMRAFLRFAATGAFPEAAASAWDGYAAAAAAEVGVRALAEGRRVPVEMIARPELYT
;
A
#
# COMPACT_ATOMS: atom_id res chain seq x y z
N MET A 1 22.06 3.55 -8.26
CA MET A 1 22.02 3.58 -6.78
C MET A 1 20.97 2.59 -6.29
N ALA A 2 21.29 1.83 -5.24
CA ALA A 2 20.31 0.95 -4.59
C ALA A 2 19.32 1.80 -3.78
N ARG A 3 18.03 1.41 -3.79
CA ARG A 3 16.99 1.99 -2.94
C ARG A 3 16.72 1.03 -1.79
N ILE A 4 16.49 1.57 -0.60
CA ILE A 4 16.14 0.79 0.59
C ILE A 4 14.70 1.15 0.95
N VAL A 5 13.91 0.13 1.28
CA VAL A 5 12.54 0.28 1.77
C VAL A 5 12.47 -0.41 3.13
N THR A 6 12.03 0.33 4.14
CA THR A 6 11.77 -0.19 5.49
C THR A 6 10.27 -0.25 5.70
N ILE A 7 9.78 -1.39 6.19
CA ILE A 7 8.34 -1.60 6.46
C ILE A 7 8.22 -2.10 7.89
N GLU A 8 7.38 -1.42 8.68
CA GLU A 8 6.95 -1.88 10.00
C GLU A 8 5.49 -2.31 9.93
N VAL A 9 5.19 -3.48 10.51
CA VAL A 9 3.83 -3.99 10.62
C VAL A 9 3.55 -4.33 12.08
N ASN A 10 2.60 -3.61 12.68
CA ASN A 10 2.11 -3.88 14.03
C ASN A 10 0.59 -4.09 14.02
N ASN A 11 0.17 -5.34 13.98
CA ASN A 11 -1.25 -5.72 13.97
C ASN A 11 -1.94 -5.52 15.33
N ASN A 12 -1.19 -5.26 16.40
CA ASN A 12 -1.69 -5.09 17.76
C ASN A 12 -1.48 -3.66 18.26
N ALA A 13 -1.35 -2.69 17.35
CA ALA A 13 -1.31 -1.28 17.69
C ALA A 13 -2.62 -0.88 18.39
N ALA A 14 -2.55 -0.58 19.70
CA ALA A 14 -3.74 -0.29 20.51
C ALA A 14 -4.43 1.04 20.18
N TYR A 15 -3.81 1.89 19.38
CA TYR A 15 -4.28 3.26 19.10
C TYR A 15 -5.20 3.35 17.86
N GLY A 16 -5.28 2.31 17.03
CA GLY A 16 -6.14 2.27 15.84
C GLY A 16 -5.43 1.77 14.57
N TYR A 17 -6.10 1.93 13.43
CA TYR A 17 -5.57 1.62 12.11
C TYR A 17 -4.85 2.84 11.51
N ASP A 18 -3.62 2.62 11.07
CA ASP A 18 -2.78 3.68 10.52
C ASP A 18 -1.83 3.13 9.45
N VAL A 19 -1.63 3.92 8.39
CA VAL A 19 -0.73 3.59 7.28
C VAL A 19 0.05 4.85 6.92
N ARG A 20 1.37 4.74 7.04
CA ARG A 20 2.32 5.82 6.77
C ARG A 20 3.29 5.40 5.68
N ALA A 21 3.66 6.35 4.84
CA ALA A 21 4.73 6.19 3.88
C ALA A 21 5.55 7.48 3.83
N GLU A 22 6.86 7.32 3.73
CA GLU A 22 7.82 8.40 3.53
C GLU A 22 8.80 7.98 2.45
N LEU A 23 9.06 8.89 1.51
CA LEU A 23 10.12 8.78 0.52
C LEU A 23 11.14 9.86 0.83
N VAL A 24 12.36 9.44 1.13
CA VAL A 24 13.51 10.33 1.38
C VAL A 24 14.44 10.26 0.17
N GLY A 25 14.71 11.41 -0.44
CA GLY A 25 15.63 11.58 -1.56
C GLY A 25 16.73 12.61 -1.27
N GLU A 26 17.71 12.69 -2.17
CA GLU A 26 18.89 13.54 -2.00
C GLU A 26 18.55 15.04 -1.90
N ALA A 27 17.50 15.48 -2.60
CA ALA A 27 17.07 16.87 -2.66
C ALA A 27 15.83 17.19 -1.79
N GLY A 28 15.28 16.20 -1.07
CA GLY A 28 14.08 16.40 -0.26
C GLY A 28 13.32 15.10 0.03
N GLY A 29 12.26 15.22 0.83
CA GLY A 29 11.40 14.10 1.20
C GLY A 29 9.92 14.42 1.04
N ILE A 30 9.11 13.38 0.88
CA ILE A 30 7.65 13.46 0.90
C ILE A 30 7.10 12.41 1.85
N ALA A 31 6.07 12.76 2.60
CA ALA A 31 5.38 11.86 3.51
C ALA A 31 3.87 11.92 3.30
N THR A 32 3.19 10.80 3.51
CA THR A 32 1.73 10.75 3.54
C THR A 32 1.21 11.38 4.83
N ASN A 33 0.18 12.21 4.72
CA ASN A 33 -0.53 12.75 5.89
C ASN A 33 -1.74 11.89 6.25
N HIS A 34 -2.05 11.82 7.55
CA HIS A 34 -3.35 11.32 8.00
C HIS A 34 -4.45 12.28 7.55
N LEU A 35 -5.45 11.76 6.86
CA LEU A 35 -6.60 12.52 6.41
C LEU A 35 -7.74 12.32 7.41
N SER A 36 -8.03 13.34 8.22
CA SER A 36 -9.21 13.36 9.07
C SER A 36 -10.22 14.37 8.54
N HIS A 37 -11.47 13.92 8.36
CA HIS A 37 -12.58 14.80 7.95
C HIS A 37 -13.17 15.59 9.12
N THR A 38 -12.86 15.18 10.36
CA THR A 38 -13.39 15.80 11.57
C THR A 38 -12.26 16.09 12.56
N ARG A 39 -12.42 17.18 13.31
CA ARG A 39 -11.56 17.56 14.43
C ARG A 39 -12.47 17.88 15.61
N THR A 40 -12.06 17.50 16.81
CA THR A 40 -12.78 17.83 18.03
C THR A 40 -12.02 18.91 18.78
N ASP A 41 -12.66 20.06 18.99
CA ASP A 41 -12.13 21.18 19.76
C ASP A 41 -12.88 21.25 21.11
N ALA A 42 -12.28 20.76 22.19
CA ALA A 42 -12.90 20.68 23.51
C ALA A 42 -11.86 20.69 24.64
N GLY A 43 -12.20 21.30 25.78
CA GLY A 43 -11.31 21.33 26.95
C GLY A 43 -9.95 22.00 26.73
N GLY A 44 -9.87 22.95 25.79
CA GLY A 44 -8.60 23.61 25.41
C GLY A 44 -7.67 22.76 24.52
N ALA A 45 -8.16 21.64 23.99
CA ALA A 45 -7.41 20.76 23.09
C ALA A 45 -8.10 20.60 21.72
N ALA A 46 -7.27 20.37 20.70
CA ALA A 46 -7.70 19.99 19.36
C ALA A 46 -7.25 18.54 19.09
N CYS A 47 -8.21 17.64 18.85
CA CYS A 47 -7.97 16.21 18.70
C CYS A 47 -8.39 15.69 17.33
N LEU A 48 -7.58 14.80 16.77
CA LEU A 48 -7.91 13.94 15.63
C LEU A 48 -8.05 12.50 16.12
N ARG A 49 -8.86 11.70 15.43
CA ARG A 49 -9.04 10.28 15.74
C ARG A 49 -8.37 9.42 14.68
N TYR A 50 -7.80 8.30 15.11
CA TYR A 50 -7.44 7.21 14.22
C TYR A 50 -8.69 6.41 13.83
N ASP A 51 -8.65 5.82 12.64
CA ASP A 51 -9.71 4.92 12.20
C ASP A 51 -9.69 3.65 13.05
N ALA A 52 -10.86 3.07 13.33
CA ALA A 52 -10.95 1.81 14.05
C ALA A 52 -10.46 0.61 13.22
N ASP A 53 -10.57 0.70 11.89
CA ASP A 53 -10.13 -0.31 10.94
C ASP A 53 -9.84 0.31 9.55
N TRP A 54 -9.42 -0.52 8.61
CA TRP A 54 -9.00 -0.11 7.26
C TRP A 54 -10.13 0.30 6.32
N ARG A 55 -11.38 -0.07 6.61
CA ARG A 55 -12.49 0.05 5.65
C ARG A 55 -12.79 1.52 5.33
N PRO A 56 -12.93 2.45 6.29
CA PRO A 56 -13.12 3.87 5.98
C PRO A 56 -11.92 4.44 5.21
N ARG A 57 -10.70 4.08 5.64
CA ARG A 57 -9.43 4.56 5.08
C ARG A 57 -9.27 4.29 3.58
N TYR A 58 -9.78 3.16 3.10
CA TYR A 58 -9.69 2.74 1.70
C TYR A 58 -11.03 2.71 0.96
N ALA A 59 -12.13 3.13 1.58
CA ALA A 59 -13.47 3.03 1.01
C ALA A 59 -13.56 3.66 -0.40
N GLU A 60 -12.97 4.84 -0.59
CA GLU A 60 -12.97 5.51 -1.90
C GLU A 60 -12.06 4.80 -2.91
N ALA A 61 -10.92 4.25 -2.49
CA ALA A 61 -10.04 3.48 -3.35
C ALA A 61 -10.78 2.24 -3.91
N TYR A 62 -11.49 1.50 -3.06
CA TYR A 62 -12.29 0.35 -3.50
C TYR A 62 -13.42 0.74 -4.45
N ARG A 63 -14.13 1.86 -4.19
CA ARG A 63 -15.16 2.35 -5.11
C ARG A 63 -14.60 2.75 -6.47
N ARG A 64 -13.43 3.38 -6.51
CA ARG A 64 -12.74 3.73 -7.77
C ARG A 64 -12.28 2.49 -8.51
N GLN A 65 -11.67 1.54 -7.81
CA GLN A 65 -11.23 0.26 -8.38
C GLN A 65 -12.42 -0.50 -8.98
N MET A 66 -13.52 -0.64 -8.25
CA MET A 66 -14.71 -1.36 -8.73
C MET A 66 -15.35 -0.68 -9.95
N ARG A 67 -15.48 0.66 -9.95
CA ARG A 67 -15.94 1.41 -11.13
C ARG A 67 -15.05 1.21 -12.33
N ALA A 68 -13.72 1.21 -12.14
CA ALA A 68 -12.77 0.96 -13.21
C ALA A 68 -12.89 -0.47 -13.76
N PHE A 69 -13.05 -1.46 -12.88
CA PHE A 69 -13.27 -2.85 -13.26
C PHE A 69 -14.56 -3.04 -14.06
N LEU A 70 -15.68 -2.47 -13.61
CA LEU A 70 -16.96 -2.55 -14.33
C LEU A 70 -16.87 -1.92 -15.73
N ARG A 71 -16.19 -0.78 -15.85
CA ARG A 71 -15.95 -0.16 -17.15
C ARG A 71 -15.13 -1.07 -18.06
N PHE A 72 -14.04 -1.65 -17.55
CA PHE A 72 -13.22 -2.60 -18.30
C PHE A 72 -14.04 -3.81 -18.77
N ALA A 73 -14.84 -4.41 -17.88
CA ALA A 73 -15.70 -5.53 -18.23
C ALA A 73 -16.72 -5.18 -19.32
N ALA A 74 -17.21 -3.94 -19.35
CA ALA A 74 -18.19 -3.49 -20.34
C ALA A 74 -17.57 -3.08 -21.69
N THR A 75 -16.34 -2.57 -21.71
CA THR A 75 -15.76 -1.94 -22.91
C THR A 75 -14.51 -2.63 -23.44
N GLY A 76 -13.91 -3.55 -22.68
CA GLY A 76 -12.59 -4.11 -22.96
C GLY A 76 -11.43 -3.14 -22.72
N ALA A 77 -11.69 -1.88 -22.34
CA ALA A 77 -10.65 -0.88 -22.11
C ALA A 77 -9.98 -1.09 -20.75
N PHE A 78 -8.78 -1.69 -20.74
CA PHE A 78 -8.04 -1.96 -19.51
C PHE A 78 -7.71 -0.65 -18.76
N PRO A 79 -7.93 -0.55 -17.44
CA PRO A 79 -7.68 0.70 -16.73
C PRO A 79 -6.19 0.96 -16.55
N GLU A 80 -5.73 2.17 -16.87
CA GLU A 80 -4.32 2.57 -16.76
C GLU A 80 -3.74 2.36 -15.35
N ALA A 81 -4.55 2.61 -14.31
CA ALA A 81 -4.13 2.46 -12.91
C ALA A 81 -4.40 1.05 -12.33
N ALA A 82 -4.80 0.07 -13.14
CA ALA A 82 -5.08 -1.28 -12.65
C ALA A 82 -3.81 -2.11 -12.50
N ALA A 83 -3.74 -2.87 -11.42
CA ALA A 83 -2.78 -3.95 -11.29
C ALA A 83 -3.16 -5.10 -12.24
N SER A 84 -2.16 -5.62 -12.94
CA SER A 84 -2.25 -6.78 -13.82
C SER A 84 -1.90 -8.08 -13.07
N ALA A 85 -1.99 -9.22 -13.76
CA ALA A 85 -1.52 -10.48 -13.21
C ALA A 85 0.00 -10.49 -12.97
N TRP A 86 0.77 -9.68 -13.71
CA TRP A 86 2.20 -9.52 -13.48
C TRP A 86 2.49 -8.87 -12.13
N ASP A 87 1.73 -7.83 -11.76
CA ASP A 87 1.86 -7.17 -10.46
C ASP A 87 1.50 -8.12 -9.32
N GLY A 88 0.48 -8.96 -9.52
CA GLY A 88 0.13 -10.04 -8.59
C GLY A 88 1.24 -11.09 -8.44
N TYR A 89 1.88 -11.51 -9.53
CA TYR A 89 3.03 -12.41 -9.51
C TYR A 89 4.21 -11.80 -8.74
N ALA A 90 4.57 -10.53 -9.03
CA ALA A 90 5.68 -9.86 -8.37
C ALA A 90 5.43 -9.70 -6.85
N ALA A 91 4.20 -9.36 -6.47
CA ALA A 91 3.81 -9.28 -5.06
C ALA A 91 3.90 -10.64 -4.35
N ALA A 92 3.43 -11.72 -5.00
CA ALA A 92 3.50 -13.07 -4.47
C ALA A 92 4.94 -13.55 -4.30
N ALA A 93 5.79 -13.34 -5.32
CA ALA A 93 7.21 -13.70 -5.26
C ALA A 93 7.94 -12.99 -4.11
N ALA A 94 7.69 -11.69 -3.93
CA ALA A 94 8.25 -10.94 -2.81
C ALA A 94 7.75 -11.44 -1.45
N ALA A 95 6.46 -11.75 -1.33
CA ALA A 95 5.85 -12.27 -0.10
C ALA A 95 6.42 -13.65 0.28
N GLU A 96 6.55 -14.56 -0.68
CA GLU A 96 7.14 -15.89 -0.47
C GLU A 96 8.58 -15.79 0.05
N VAL A 97 9.41 -14.95 -0.58
CA VAL A 97 10.77 -14.70 -0.10
C VAL A 97 10.78 -14.04 1.28
N GLY A 98 9.84 -13.14 1.56
CA GLY A 98 9.69 -12.51 2.87
C GLY A 98 9.42 -13.52 3.99
N VAL A 99 8.51 -14.48 3.76
CA VAL A 99 8.23 -15.57 4.71
C VAL A 99 9.47 -16.44 4.93
N ARG A 100 10.19 -16.78 3.87
CA ARG A 100 11.44 -17.56 3.97
C ARG A 100 12.53 -16.79 4.74
N ALA A 101 12.73 -15.51 4.43
CA ALA A 101 13.71 -14.67 5.12
C ALA A 101 13.41 -14.53 6.62
N LEU A 102 12.12 -14.42 6.98
CA LEU A 102 11.67 -14.41 8.37
C LEU A 102 12.02 -15.72 9.10
N ALA A 103 11.77 -16.87 8.46
CA ALA A 103 12.07 -18.17 9.05
C ALA A 103 13.59 -18.40 9.21
N GLU A 104 14.40 -17.92 8.28
CA GLU A 104 15.85 -18.14 8.27
C GLU A 104 16.65 -17.06 9.02
N GLY A 105 16.03 -15.93 9.35
CA GLY A 105 16.69 -14.83 10.08
C GLY A 105 17.81 -14.14 9.28
N ARG A 106 17.77 -14.19 7.95
CA ARG A 106 18.81 -13.62 7.08
C ARG A 106 18.22 -12.97 5.84
N ARG A 107 19.04 -12.15 5.15
CA ARG A 107 18.70 -11.62 3.84
C ARG A 107 18.59 -12.75 2.81
N VAL A 108 17.51 -12.72 2.03
CA VAL A 108 17.27 -13.63 0.91
C VAL A 108 16.93 -12.82 -0.33
N PRO A 109 17.55 -13.08 -1.49
CA PRO A 109 17.23 -12.37 -2.73
C PRO A 109 15.82 -12.73 -3.24
N VAL A 110 15.13 -11.74 -3.81
CA VAL A 110 13.90 -11.95 -4.58
C VAL A 110 14.31 -12.18 -6.03
N GLU A 111 13.97 -13.35 -6.56
CA GLU A 111 14.21 -13.71 -7.95
C GLU A 111 12.86 -13.82 -8.66
N MET A 112 12.73 -13.13 -9.79
CA MET A 112 11.53 -13.14 -10.62
C MET A 112 11.91 -13.53 -12.04
N ILE A 113 10.98 -14.15 -12.76
CA ILE A 113 11.15 -14.37 -14.20
C ILE A 113 11.23 -13.02 -14.94
N ALA A 114 11.67 -13.03 -16.20
CA ALA A 114 11.54 -11.85 -17.05
C ALA A 114 10.07 -11.49 -17.24
N ARG A 115 9.72 -10.20 -17.21
CA ARG A 115 8.36 -9.72 -17.48
C ARG A 115 7.96 -10.13 -18.90
N PRO A 116 6.88 -10.92 -19.07
CA PRO A 116 6.38 -11.26 -20.39
C PRO A 116 5.93 -10.03 -21.17
N GLU A 117 6.14 -10.02 -22.49
CA GLU A 117 5.77 -8.91 -23.38
C GLU A 117 4.29 -8.52 -23.26
N LEU A 118 3.41 -9.49 -23.00
CA LEU A 118 1.97 -9.30 -22.77
C LEU A 118 1.65 -8.23 -21.70
N TYR A 119 2.52 -8.06 -20.71
CA TYR A 119 2.31 -7.14 -19.61
C TYR A 119 3.06 -5.82 -19.77
N THR A 120 3.75 -5.57 -20.88
CA THR A 120 4.62 -4.39 -21.05
C THR A 120 3.84 -3.16 -21.47
#